data_AF-A0AAV5YSJ9-F1
#
_entry.id   AF-A0AAV5YSJ9-F1
#
_cell.length_a   1.000
_cell.length_b   1.000
_cell.length_c   1.000
_cell.angle_alpha   90.00
_cell.angle_beta   90.00
_cell.angle_gamma   90.00
#
_symmetry.space_group_name_H-M   'P 1'
#
loop_
_entity.id
_entity.type
_entity.pdbx_description
1 polymer ?
#
loop_
_entity_poly.entity_id
_entity_poly.type
_entity_poly.pdbx_seq_one_letter_code
_entity_poly.pdbx_strand_id
1 'polypeptide(L)'
;MMLPAGPDLVEIPGPRRIFRVGRKPNPWAWPAWEIAGEDGTFGNRWDDARSTYRVLYGSSQLEACFVETLARFRPDPRVLAELARIKGPEPVQAPGRLPRSWLNGRVVGEASVSGVFCDVGAAASLAYLHRALAATLVRYRVRELDGAAIRLTAPRRFTQEISSHVYALSDARGRPRFAGIGYRSRFGDHYQNWAIFERPGRRPVIRAPRTRPIAPLQREFQAALRLLDLELGA
;
A
#
# COMPACT_ATOMS: atom_id res chain seq x y z
N MET A 1 -14.76 20.41 34.93
CA MET A 1 -14.38 20.99 33.62
C MET A 1 -14.13 19.84 32.66
N MET A 2 -15.01 19.64 31.68
CA MET A 2 -14.86 18.56 30.68
C MET A 2 -13.80 19.02 29.68
N LEU A 3 -12.68 18.31 29.57
CA LEU A 3 -11.68 18.61 28.55
C LEU A 3 -12.35 18.51 27.17
N PRO A 4 -12.07 19.43 26.22
CA PRO A 4 -12.61 19.34 24.88
C PRO A 4 -12.23 18.00 24.26
N ALA A 5 -13.15 17.43 23.48
CA ALA A 5 -12.87 16.21 22.72
C ALA A 5 -11.63 16.47 21.83
N GLY A 6 -10.60 15.64 21.97
CA GLY A 6 -9.38 15.74 21.17
C GLY A 6 -9.66 15.45 19.68
N PRO A 7 -8.65 15.64 18.81
CA PRO A 7 -8.77 15.23 17.41
C PRO A 7 -9.08 13.73 17.33
N ASP A 8 -9.91 13.35 16.36
CA ASP A 8 -10.27 11.96 16.05
C ASP A 8 -9.78 11.58 14.65
N LEU A 9 -9.83 10.29 14.32
CA LEU A 9 -9.47 9.78 13.00
C LEU A 9 -10.43 10.30 11.94
N VAL A 10 -9.85 10.82 10.86
CA VAL A 10 -10.59 11.31 9.70
C VAL A 10 -11.14 10.14 8.91
N GLU A 11 -12.44 10.17 8.69
CA GLU A 11 -13.18 9.17 7.91
C GLU A 11 -13.31 9.62 6.46
N ILE A 12 -12.99 8.72 5.52
CA ILE A 12 -13.22 8.92 4.09
C ILE A 12 -14.01 7.76 3.50
N PRO A 13 -14.90 8.01 2.53
CA PRO A 13 -15.66 6.94 1.90
C PRO A 13 -14.75 6.02 1.09
N GLY A 14 -15.11 4.73 1.03
CA GLY A 14 -14.44 3.79 0.14
C GLY A 14 -14.50 4.22 -1.33
N PRO A 15 -13.49 3.89 -2.13
CA PRO A 15 -13.38 4.37 -3.49
C PRO A 15 -14.48 3.78 -4.39
N ARG A 16 -15.12 4.66 -5.18
CA ARG A 16 -16.05 4.26 -6.25
C ARG A 16 -15.37 3.44 -7.35
N ARG A 17 -14.06 3.63 -7.51
CA ARG A 17 -13.23 2.87 -8.44
C ARG A 17 -11.86 2.65 -7.84
N ILE A 18 -11.44 1.40 -7.78
CA ILE A 18 -10.13 0.98 -7.30
C ILE A 18 -9.53 -0.02 -8.28
N PHE A 19 -8.22 0.03 -8.40
CA PHE A 19 -7.42 -0.90 -9.16
C PHE A 19 -6.50 -1.69 -8.24
N ARG A 20 -6.11 -2.88 -8.70
CA ARG A 20 -5.09 -3.70 -8.07
C ARG A 20 -4.33 -4.48 -9.15
N VAL A 21 -3.01 -4.54 -9.01
CA VAL A 21 -2.17 -5.46 -9.79
C VAL A 21 -1.92 -6.70 -8.94
N GLY A 22 -2.78 -7.70 -9.09
CA GLY A 22 -2.78 -8.92 -8.29
C GLY A 22 -2.20 -10.12 -9.02
N ARG A 23 -2.04 -11.23 -8.30
CA ARG A 23 -1.65 -12.52 -8.91
C ARG A 23 -2.85 -13.15 -9.60
N LYS A 24 -2.60 -13.93 -10.65
CA LYS A 24 -3.61 -14.80 -11.26
C LYS A 24 -4.05 -15.92 -10.29
N PRO A 25 -5.24 -16.49 -10.48
CA PRO A 25 -6.28 -16.06 -11.43
C PRO A 25 -7.12 -14.89 -10.91
N ASN A 26 -7.24 -14.76 -9.58
CA ASN A 26 -8.11 -13.77 -8.94
C ASN A 26 -7.28 -12.71 -8.19
N PRO A 27 -7.17 -11.47 -8.69
CA PRO A 27 -6.41 -10.41 -8.02
C PRO A 27 -7.03 -9.96 -6.69
N TRP A 28 -8.31 -10.27 -6.47
CA TRP A 28 -9.08 -9.91 -5.27
C TRP A 28 -9.15 -11.03 -4.23
N ALA A 29 -8.50 -12.17 -4.47
CA ALA A 29 -8.36 -13.20 -3.46
C ALA A 29 -7.47 -12.70 -2.32
N TRP A 30 -7.92 -12.91 -1.08
CA TRP A 30 -7.09 -12.67 0.10
C TRP A 30 -5.83 -13.55 0.02
N PRO A 31 -4.66 -13.04 0.47
CA PRO A 31 -3.46 -13.85 0.52
C PRO A 31 -3.69 -15.10 1.38
N ALA A 32 -3.14 -16.23 0.96
CA ALA A 32 -3.22 -17.47 1.72
C ALA A 32 -2.31 -17.37 2.96
N TRP A 33 -2.72 -17.84 4.13
CA TRP A 33 -1.90 -17.69 5.34
C TRP A 33 -0.57 -18.45 5.26
N GLU A 34 -0.53 -19.50 4.44
CA GLU A 34 0.63 -20.35 4.15
C GLU A 34 1.79 -19.59 3.50
N ILE A 35 1.54 -18.39 2.95
CA ILE A 35 2.58 -17.53 2.36
C ILE A 35 2.99 -16.36 3.28
N ALA A 36 2.47 -16.30 4.51
CA ALA A 36 2.95 -15.35 5.50
C ALA A 36 4.43 -15.65 5.83
N GLY A 37 5.22 -14.59 6.05
CA GLY A 37 6.60 -14.73 6.50
C GLY A 37 6.68 -15.20 7.96
N GLU A 38 7.90 -15.47 8.42
CA GLU A 38 8.18 -15.87 9.81
C GLU A 38 7.70 -14.84 10.84
N ASP A 39 7.62 -13.57 10.46
CA ASP A 39 7.11 -12.48 11.30
C ASP A 39 5.57 -12.44 11.39
N GLY A 40 4.90 -13.38 10.71
CA GLY A 40 3.46 -13.54 10.63
C GLY A 40 2.76 -12.57 9.68
N THR A 41 3.52 -11.80 8.87
CA THR A 41 2.97 -10.79 7.96
C THR A 41 3.20 -11.15 6.49
N PHE A 42 2.58 -10.41 5.55
CA PHE A 42 2.80 -10.59 4.11
C PHE A 42 3.85 -9.61 3.56
N GLY A 43 4.63 -8.96 4.44
CA GLY A 43 5.71 -8.05 4.10
C GLY A 43 5.29 -6.65 3.66
N ASN A 44 4.02 -6.25 3.85
CA ASN A 44 3.52 -4.93 3.47
C ASN A 44 3.31 -4.00 4.68
N ARG A 45 3.28 -2.69 4.42
CA ARG A 45 3.27 -1.64 5.45
C ARG A 45 2.04 -1.68 6.36
N TRP A 46 0.87 -1.99 5.82
CA TRP A 46 -0.38 -1.95 6.55
C TRP A 46 -0.91 -3.35 6.87
N ASP A 47 -0.06 -4.37 6.81
CA ASP A 47 -0.43 -5.71 7.26
C ASP A 47 -0.68 -5.69 8.77
N ASP A 48 -1.35 -6.71 9.27
CA ASP A 48 -1.56 -6.84 10.71
C ASP A 48 -0.25 -7.17 11.42
N ALA A 49 0.13 -6.39 12.44
CA ALA A 49 1.24 -6.72 13.31
C ALA A 49 0.99 -7.94 14.21
N ARG A 50 -0.21 -8.52 14.21
CA ARG A 50 -0.63 -9.64 15.08
C ARG A 50 -1.14 -10.87 14.33
N SER A 51 -1.09 -10.89 13.00
CA SER A 51 -1.50 -12.06 12.18
C SER A 51 -2.95 -12.51 12.38
N THR A 52 -3.85 -11.59 12.71
CA THR A 52 -5.29 -11.80 12.94
C THR A 52 -6.16 -11.47 11.75
N TYR A 53 -5.68 -10.64 10.81
CA TYR A 53 -6.40 -10.30 9.58
C TYR A 53 -5.47 -10.12 8.38
N ARG A 54 -6.05 -10.28 7.19
CA ARG A 54 -5.36 -10.08 5.91
C ARG A 54 -5.68 -8.72 5.30
N VAL A 55 -4.84 -8.27 4.38
CA VAL A 55 -4.99 -6.96 3.72
C VAL A 55 -4.86 -7.07 2.21
N LEU A 56 -5.77 -6.41 1.49
CA LEU A 56 -5.65 -6.17 0.06
C LEU A 56 -5.23 -4.73 -0.19
N TYR A 57 -4.29 -4.57 -1.12
CA TYR A 57 -3.74 -3.28 -1.50
C TYR A 57 -4.22 -2.89 -2.89
N GLY A 58 -4.67 -1.66 -3.04
CA GLY A 58 -5.05 -1.10 -4.33
C GLY A 58 -4.87 0.41 -4.37
N SER A 59 -5.19 1.01 -5.50
CA SER A 59 -5.10 2.44 -5.71
C SER A 59 -6.26 2.96 -6.54
N SER A 60 -6.62 4.23 -6.35
CA SER A 60 -7.59 4.92 -7.20
C SER A 60 -7.06 5.11 -8.63
N GLN A 61 -5.74 4.97 -8.85
CA GLN A 61 -5.09 5.07 -10.15
C GLN A 61 -4.41 3.74 -10.51
N LEU A 62 -4.64 3.25 -11.73
CA LEU A 62 -4.00 2.03 -12.21
C LEU A 62 -2.47 2.19 -12.34
N GLU A 63 -2.01 3.37 -12.78
CA GLU A 63 -0.58 3.70 -12.85
C GLU A 63 0.11 3.52 -11.49
N ALA A 64 -0.49 4.03 -10.41
CA ALA A 64 0.03 3.86 -9.05
C ALA A 64 0.15 2.38 -8.64
N CYS A 65 -0.80 1.53 -9.05
CA CYS A 65 -0.70 0.10 -8.79
C CYS A 65 0.52 -0.53 -9.47
N PHE A 66 0.85 -0.10 -10.69
CA PHE A 66 2.07 -0.53 -11.38
C PHE A 66 3.31 0.02 -10.69
N VAL A 67 3.34 1.32 -10.37
CA VAL A 67 4.47 1.96 -9.67
C VAL A 67 4.79 1.22 -8.37
N GLU A 68 3.81 0.99 -7.50
CA GLU A 68 4.01 0.28 -6.23
C GLU A 68 4.49 -1.16 -6.42
N THR A 69 3.97 -1.87 -7.43
CA THR A 69 4.34 -3.27 -7.68
C THR A 69 5.72 -3.42 -8.34
N LEU A 70 6.09 -2.45 -9.18
CA LEU A 70 7.32 -2.48 -9.97
C LEU A 70 8.49 -1.78 -9.29
N ALA A 71 8.25 -0.96 -8.26
CA ALA A 71 9.30 -0.17 -7.62
C ALA A 71 10.51 -0.97 -7.11
N ARG A 72 10.34 -2.26 -6.81
CA ARG A 72 11.44 -3.16 -6.42
C ARG A 72 12.43 -3.48 -7.55
N PHE A 73 12.05 -3.25 -8.81
CA PHE A 73 12.92 -3.42 -9.97
C PHE A 73 13.69 -2.14 -10.32
N ARG A 74 13.35 -1.01 -9.67
CA ARG A 74 14.04 0.26 -9.88
C ARG A 74 15.54 0.08 -9.60
N PRO A 75 16.43 0.59 -10.46
CA PRO A 75 17.86 0.57 -10.20
C PRO A 75 18.20 1.13 -8.81
N ASP A 76 19.13 0.47 -8.12
CA ASP A 76 19.61 0.96 -6.84
C ASP A 76 20.37 2.29 -7.04
N PRO A 77 20.11 3.33 -6.22
CA PRO A 77 20.78 4.62 -6.38
C PRO A 77 22.30 4.55 -6.31
N ARG A 78 22.89 3.62 -5.55
CA ARG A 78 24.34 3.43 -5.49
C ARG A 78 24.87 2.86 -6.80
N VAL A 79 24.17 1.89 -7.40
CA VAL A 79 24.53 1.33 -8.71
C VAL A 79 24.48 2.43 -9.78
N LEU A 80 23.43 3.25 -9.79
CA LEU A 80 23.34 4.38 -10.73
C LEU A 80 24.48 5.38 -10.54
N ALA A 81 24.83 5.72 -9.29
CA ALA A 81 25.91 6.64 -8.99
C ALA A 81 27.28 6.11 -9.43
N GLU A 82 27.53 4.81 -9.27
CA GLU A 82 28.77 4.17 -9.73
C GLU A 82 28.83 4.06 -11.26
N LEU A 83 27.72 3.71 -11.92
CA LEU A 83 27.65 3.68 -13.39
C LEU A 83 27.92 5.07 -13.99
N ALA A 84 27.39 6.14 -13.40
CA ALA A 84 27.62 7.51 -13.86
C ALA A 84 29.11 7.94 -13.78
N ARG A 85 29.96 7.21 -13.06
CA ARG A 85 31.41 7.46 -12.96
C ARG A 85 32.23 6.75 -14.03
N ILE A 86 31.66 5.75 -14.71
CA ILE A 86 32.35 4.98 -15.75
C ILE A 86 32.44 5.84 -17.01
N LYS A 87 33.66 6.04 -17.52
CA LYS A 87 33.91 6.65 -18.83
C LYS A 87 34.16 5.53 -19.85
N GLY A 88 33.31 5.43 -20.87
CA GLY A 88 33.42 4.37 -21.88
C GLY A 88 32.06 4.07 -22.52
N PRO A 89 31.99 3.02 -23.35
CA PRO A 89 30.73 2.59 -23.93
C PRO A 89 29.73 2.14 -22.84
N GLU A 90 28.43 2.24 -23.16
CA GLU A 90 27.34 1.79 -22.28
C GLU A 90 27.52 0.33 -21.83
N PRO A 91 27.17 0.00 -20.58
CA PRO A 91 27.32 -1.36 -20.05
C PRO A 91 26.43 -2.35 -20.81
N VAL A 92 26.97 -3.55 -21.06
CA VAL A 92 26.29 -4.65 -21.78
C VAL A 92 24.96 -5.04 -21.12
N GLN A 93 24.85 -4.88 -19.79
CA GLN A 93 23.62 -5.12 -19.04
C GLN A 93 23.24 -3.88 -18.23
N ALA A 94 22.38 -3.04 -18.81
CA ALA A 94 21.79 -1.91 -18.10
C ALA A 94 20.91 -2.37 -16.92
N PRO A 95 20.95 -1.68 -15.76
CA PRO A 95 20.01 -1.92 -14.67
C PRO A 95 18.58 -1.53 -15.10
N GLY A 96 17.57 -1.92 -14.32
CA GLY A 96 16.18 -1.52 -14.61
C GLY A 96 15.43 -2.42 -15.60
N ARG A 97 15.90 -3.65 -15.84
CA ARG A 97 15.15 -4.61 -16.68
C ARG A 97 14.05 -5.32 -15.90
N LEU A 98 12.82 -5.27 -16.41
CA LEU A 98 11.69 -6.08 -15.97
C LEU A 98 11.55 -7.31 -16.88
N PRO A 99 11.71 -8.55 -16.36
CA PRO A 99 11.53 -9.75 -17.19
C PRO A 99 10.13 -9.82 -17.78
N ARG A 100 10.00 -10.14 -19.07
CA ARG A 100 8.68 -10.25 -19.74
C ARG A 100 7.77 -11.28 -19.09
N SER A 101 8.35 -12.35 -18.54
CA SER A 101 7.66 -13.38 -17.77
C SER A 101 6.93 -12.85 -16.53
N TRP A 102 7.29 -11.66 -16.02
CA TRP A 102 6.58 -11.02 -14.91
C TRP A 102 5.09 -10.79 -15.23
N LEU A 103 4.77 -10.49 -16.50
CA LEU A 103 3.39 -10.31 -16.96
C LEU A 103 2.55 -11.59 -16.86
N ASN A 104 3.20 -12.77 -16.92
CA ASN A 104 2.50 -14.05 -16.93
C ASN A 104 1.82 -14.35 -15.60
N GLY A 105 2.37 -13.88 -14.48
CA GLY A 105 1.87 -14.15 -13.14
C GLY A 105 0.82 -13.16 -12.61
N ARG A 106 0.52 -12.09 -13.36
CA ARG A 106 -0.26 -10.95 -12.86
C ARG A 106 -1.38 -10.52 -13.79
N VAL A 107 -2.39 -9.90 -13.18
CA VAL A 107 -3.57 -9.34 -13.86
C VAL A 107 -3.98 -8.02 -13.19
N VAL A 108 -4.69 -7.19 -13.94
CA VAL A 108 -5.35 -6.00 -13.39
C VAL A 108 -6.72 -6.39 -12.88
N GLY A 109 -6.98 -6.13 -11.60
CA GLY A 109 -8.31 -6.12 -11.00
C GLY A 109 -8.86 -4.69 -10.96
N GLU A 110 -10.12 -4.52 -11.28
CA GLU A 110 -10.89 -3.28 -11.11
C GLU A 110 -12.17 -3.58 -10.32
N ALA A 111 -12.52 -2.72 -9.36
CA ALA A 111 -13.72 -2.87 -8.55
C ALA A 111 -14.16 -1.53 -7.95
N SER A 112 -15.27 -1.55 -7.20
CA SER A 112 -15.58 -0.52 -6.21
C SER A 112 -15.54 -1.14 -4.81
N VAL A 113 -15.24 -0.33 -3.79
CA VAL A 113 -15.15 -0.82 -2.40
C VAL A 113 -16.04 0.01 -1.51
N SER A 114 -16.94 -0.65 -0.80
CA SER A 114 -17.83 0.01 0.17
C SER A 114 -17.27 -0.03 1.59
N GLY A 115 -17.70 0.92 2.41
CA GLY A 115 -17.26 1.08 3.79
C GLY A 115 -16.62 2.45 4.02
N VAL A 116 -16.23 2.69 5.27
CA VAL A 116 -15.51 3.88 5.71
C VAL A 116 -14.04 3.51 5.92
N PHE A 117 -13.14 4.36 5.47
CA PHE A 117 -11.70 4.16 5.59
C PHE A 117 -11.12 5.27 6.48
N CYS A 118 -10.07 4.95 7.21
CA CYS A 118 -9.30 5.95 7.93
C CYS A 118 -8.34 6.64 6.95
N ASP A 119 -8.45 7.96 6.79
CA ASP A 119 -7.38 8.74 6.16
C ASP A 119 -6.24 8.92 7.17
N VAL A 120 -5.30 7.98 7.17
CA VAL A 120 -4.22 7.92 8.16
C VAL A 120 -3.24 9.09 8.04
N GLY A 121 -3.20 9.77 6.89
CA GLY A 121 -2.31 10.89 6.63
C GLY A 121 -2.91 12.26 6.92
N ALA A 122 -4.21 12.33 7.26
CA ALA A 122 -4.86 13.59 7.61
C ALA A 122 -4.29 14.15 8.93
N ALA A 123 -4.19 15.47 9.05
CA ALA A 123 -3.60 16.13 10.23
C ALA A 123 -4.27 15.71 11.54
N ALA A 124 -5.61 15.63 11.57
CA ALA A 124 -6.35 15.18 12.75
C ALA A 124 -6.09 13.69 13.08
N SER A 125 -6.00 12.83 12.05
CA SER A 125 -5.63 11.41 12.25
C SER A 125 -4.24 11.26 12.82
N LEU A 126 -3.25 11.99 12.30
CA LEU A 126 -1.88 11.98 12.81
C LEU A 126 -1.82 12.46 14.26
N ALA A 127 -2.54 13.55 14.59
CA ALA A 127 -2.63 14.05 15.96
C ALA A 127 -3.31 13.06 16.92
N TYR A 128 -4.37 12.38 16.48
CA TYR A 128 -5.01 11.30 17.23
C TYR A 128 -4.03 10.14 17.47
N LEU A 129 -3.40 9.63 16.40
CA LEU A 129 -2.49 8.49 16.46
C LEU A 129 -1.25 8.80 17.30
N HIS A 130 -0.78 10.05 17.28
CA HIS A 130 0.35 10.47 18.11
C HIS A 130 0.07 10.22 19.60
N ARG A 131 -1.16 10.53 20.05
CA ARG A 131 -1.58 10.28 21.42
C ARG A 131 -1.88 8.81 21.66
N ALA A 132 -2.68 8.20 20.80
CA ALA A 132 -3.16 6.82 20.96
C ALA A 132 -2.04 5.77 20.91
N LEU A 133 -0.95 6.07 20.20
CA LEU A 133 0.19 5.17 19.97
C LEU A 133 1.50 5.70 20.57
N ALA A 134 1.44 6.58 21.58
CA ALA A 134 2.65 7.19 22.17
C ALA A 134 3.71 6.15 22.60
N ALA A 135 3.31 5.04 23.23
CA ALA A 135 4.23 3.96 23.59
C ALA A 135 4.86 3.29 22.36
N THR A 136 4.08 3.07 21.30
CA THR A 136 4.57 2.56 20.02
C THR A 136 5.57 3.54 19.39
N LEU A 137 5.29 4.84 19.40
CA LEU A 137 6.20 5.86 18.87
C LEU A 137 7.55 5.86 19.61
N VAL A 138 7.54 5.80 20.95
CA VAL A 138 8.77 5.68 21.75
C VAL A 138 9.56 4.42 21.37
N ARG A 139 8.89 3.26 21.27
CA ARG A 139 9.56 1.99 20.92
C ARG A 139 10.24 2.04 19.56
N TYR A 140 9.60 2.65 18.56
CA TYR A 140 10.17 2.81 17.21
C TYR A 140 11.02 4.07 17.03
N ARG A 141 11.25 4.84 18.11
CA ARG A 141 12.03 6.09 18.10
C ARG A 141 11.50 7.13 17.11
N VAL A 142 10.18 7.15 16.91
CA VAL A 142 9.50 8.16 16.08
C VAL A 142 9.24 9.38 16.95
N ARG A 143 10.00 10.45 16.70
CA ARG A 143 9.90 11.71 17.47
C ARG A 143 8.69 12.54 17.08
N GLU A 144 8.35 12.53 15.79
CA GLU A 144 7.24 13.26 15.22
C GLU A 144 6.45 12.34 14.30
N LEU A 145 5.15 12.24 14.52
CA LEU A 145 4.26 11.43 13.67
C LEU A 145 3.67 12.31 12.58
N ASP A 146 4.32 12.29 11.42
CA ASP A 146 3.91 13.06 10.24
C ASP A 146 3.70 12.16 9.01
N GLY A 147 3.43 12.81 7.87
CA GLY A 147 3.29 12.12 6.59
C GLY A 147 4.55 11.37 6.15
N ALA A 148 5.75 11.85 6.50
CA ALA A 148 7.00 11.20 6.15
C ALA A 148 7.21 9.91 6.97
N ALA A 149 6.95 9.96 8.28
CA ALA A 149 7.09 8.84 9.21
C ALA A 149 6.26 7.63 8.77
N ILE A 150 5.02 7.83 8.33
CA ILE A 150 4.14 6.75 7.86
C ILE A 150 4.48 6.26 6.43
N ARG A 151 5.37 6.95 5.71
CA ARG A 151 5.80 6.59 4.34
C ARG A 151 7.16 5.91 4.29
N LEU A 152 7.90 5.85 5.41
CA LEU A 152 9.17 5.15 5.52
C LEU A 152 9.04 3.67 5.11
N THR A 153 10.12 3.12 4.55
CA THR A 153 10.16 1.73 4.06
C THR A 153 10.40 0.72 5.18
N ALA A 154 11.04 1.15 6.26
CA ALA A 154 11.37 0.33 7.41
C ALA A 154 11.47 1.18 8.70
N PRO A 155 11.19 0.59 9.87
CA PRO A 155 10.65 -0.75 10.06
C PRO A 155 9.15 -0.81 9.71
N ARG A 156 8.74 -1.78 8.87
CA ARG A 156 7.32 -1.94 8.49
C ARG A 156 6.41 -2.21 9.69
N ARG A 157 6.97 -2.82 10.75
CA ARG A 157 6.24 -3.14 11.98
C ARG A 157 5.59 -1.90 12.62
N PHE A 158 6.18 -0.73 12.45
CA PHE A 158 5.59 0.52 12.93
C PHE A 158 4.22 0.81 12.27
N THR A 159 4.16 0.83 10.94
CA THR A 159 2.89 1.07 10.22
C THR A 159 1.91 -0.10 10.35
N GLN A 160 2.41 -1.32 10.55
CA GLN A 160 1.57 -2.49 10.82
C GLN A 160 0.85 -2.36 12.17
N GLU A 161 1.48 -1.78 13.19
CA GLU A 161 0.81 -1.52 14.47
C GLU A 161 -0.23 -0.41 14.39
N ILE A 162 0.03 0.63 13.59
CA ILE A 162 -1.01 1.62 13.25
C ILE A 162 -2.19 0.91 12.58
N SER A 163 -1.92 -0.02 11.66
CA SER A 163 -2.94 -0.83 11.01
C SER A 163 -3.76 -1.63 12.01
N SER A 164 -3.11 -2.38 12.91
CA SER A 164 -3.78 -3.18 13.94
C SER A 164 -4.62 -2.30 14.87
N HIS A 165 -4.14 -1.10 15.21
CA HIS A 165 -4.90 -0.14 16.01
C HIS A 165 -6.17 0.30 15.29
N VAL A 166 -6.07 0.76 14.04
CA VAL A 166 -7.24 1.17 13.22
C VAL A 166 -8.20 0.00 13.02
N TYR A 167 -7.68 -1.22 12.83
CA TYR A 167 -8.49 -2.43 12.72
C TYR A 167 -9.32 -2.69 13.99
N ALA A 168 -8.73 -2.53 15.17
CA ALA A 168 -9.38 -2.84 16.45
C ALA A 168 -10.47 -1.83 16.86
N LEU A 169 -10.56 -0.67 16.21
CA LEU A 169 -11.55 0.36 16.56
C LEU A 169 -12.97 -0.05 16.15
N SER A 170 -13.91 0.23 17.04
CA SER A 170 -15.35 -0.01 16.86
C SER A 170 -16.15 1.29 16.93
N ASP A 171 -17.28 1.32 16.22
CA ASP A 171 -18.28 2.39 16.32
C ASP A 171 -19.06 2.31 17.65
N ALA A 172 -19.92 3.28 17.91
CA ALA A 172 -20.75 3.33 19.13
C ALA A 172 -21.70 2.11 19.30
N ARG A 173 -21.87 1.29 18.26
CA ARG A 173 -22.68 0.07 18.28
C ARG A 173 -21.81 -1.19 18.38
N GLY A 174 -20.52 -1.06 18.67
CA GLY A 174 -19.58 -2.17 18.81
C GLY A 174 -19.18 -2.84 17.50
N ARG A 175 -19.51 -2.24 16.34
CA ARG A 175 -19.15 -2.81 15.02
C ARG A 175 -17.81 -2.24 14.56
N PRO A 176 -17.04 -2.96 13.74
CA PRO A 176 -15.81 -2.42 13.17
C PRO A 176 -16.01 -1.04 12.54
N ARG A 177 -15.27 -0.03 13.02
CA ARG A 177 -15.39 1.36 12.57
C ARG A 177 -14.91 1.53 11.14
N PHE A 178 -13.76 0.92 10.82
CA PHE A 178 -13.10 1.07 9.53
C PHE A 178 -13.05 -0.21 8.72
N ALA A 179 -13.33 -0.09 7.42
CA ALA A 179 -13.14 -1.13 6.41
C ALA A 179 -11.68 -1.22 5.93
N GLY A 180 -10.85 -0.23 6.25
CA GLY A 180 -9.45 -0.17 5.86
C GLY A 180 -8.84 1.20 6.09
N ILE A 181 -7.68 1.42 5.47
CA ILE A 181 -6.91 2.67 5.52
C ILE A 181 -6.78 3.24 4.11
N GLY A 182 -7.06 4.54 3.96
CA GLY A 182 -6.66 5.34 2.82
C GLY A 182 -5.38 6.10 3.14
N TYR A 183 -4.44 6.15 2.19
CA TYR A 183 -3.15 6.80 2.38
C TYR A 183 -2.55 7.26 1.05
N ARG A 184 -1.69 8.28 1.10
CA ARG A 184 -0.93 8.72 -0.08
C ARG A 184 0.25 7.80 -0.35
N SER A 185 0.54 7.54 -1.63
CA SER A 185 1.71 6.76 -2.00
C SER A 185 3.01 7.46 -1.57
N ARG A 186 4.05 6.68 -1.27
CA ARG A 186 5.40 7.23 -1.07
C ARG A 186 6.07 7.68 -2.37
N PHE A 187 5.50 7.31 -3.51
CA PHE A 187 6.02 7.63 -4.85
C PHE A 187 5.33 8.84 -5.49
N GLY A 188 4.40 9.48 -4.79
CA GLY A 188 3.71 10.67 -5.27
C GLY A 188 2.41 10.92 -4.50
N ASP A 189 2.23 12.15 -4.03
CA ASP A 189 1.09 12.54 -3.19
C ASP A 189 -0.23 12.60 -3.97
N HIS A 190 -0.16 12.68 -5.30
CA HIS A 190 -1.33 12.57 -6.19
C HIS A 190 -1.90 11.15 -6.27
N TYR A 191 -1.14 10.12 -5.89
CA TYR A 191 -1.63 8.74 -5.86
C TYR A 191 -2.33 8.44 -4.53
N GLN A 192 -3.60 8.02 -4.63
CA GLN A 192 -4.41 7.61 -3.49
C GLN A 192 -4.46 6.09 -3.40
N ASN A 193 -3.81 5.54 -2.38
CA ASN A 193 -3.77 4.11 -2.12
C ASN A 193 -4.72 3.70 -1.00
N TRP A 194 -5.03 2.41 -0.98
CA TRP A 194 -5.98 1.80 -0.07
C TRP A 194 -5.43 0.48 0.44
N ALA A 195 -5.49 0.28 1.75
CA ALA A 195 -5.28 -0.98 2.43
C ALA A 195 -6.65 -1.44 2.96
N ILE A 196 -7.19 -2.49 2.36
CA ILE A 196 -8.54 -3.00 2.60
C ILE A 196 -8.41 -4.17 3.56
N PHE A 197 -9.07 -4.08 4.72
CA PHE A 197 -9.00 -5.12 5.73
C PHE A 197 -9.90 -6.29 5.39
N GLU A 198 -9.42 -7.50 5.61
CA GLU A 198 -10.29 -8.64 5.75
C GLU A 198 -11.06 -8.54 7.06
N ARG A 199 -12.37 -8.55 6.95
CA ARG A 199 -13.28 -8.36 8.06
C ARG A 199 -14.30 -9.50 8.07
N PRO A 200 -14.64 -10.04 9.24
CA PRO A 200 -15.69 -11.04 9.34
C PRO A 200 -17.03 -10.43 8.90
N GLY A 201 -17.81 -11.16 8.10
CA GLY A 201 -19.13 -10.74 7.61
C GLY A 201 -19.13 -10.09 6.22
N ARG A 202 -20.12 -9.24 5.94
CA ARG A 202 -20.39 -8.67 4.59
C ARG A 202 -19.66 -7.35 4.31
N ARG A 203 -18.56 -6.99 4.95
CA ARG A 203 -17.80 -5.74 4.66
C ARG A 203 -16.32 -5.97 4.93
N PRO A 204 -15.37 -5.33 4.20
CA PRO A 204 -15.59 -4.51 3.02
C PRO A 204 -16.18 -5.33 1.86
N VAL A 205 -17.14 -4.75 1.15
CA VAL A 205 -17.67 -5.37 -0.07
C VAL A 205 -16.87 -4.84 -1.24
N ILE A 206 -16.06 -5.71 -1.83
CA ILE A 206 -15.54 -5.54 -3.19
C ILE A 206 -16.70 -5.82 -4.14
N ARG A 207 -17.15 -4.81 -4.87
CA ARG A 207 -18.33 -4.86 -5.74
C ARG A 207 -17.94 -4.79 -7.20
N ALA A 208 -18.66 -5.57 -8.02
CA ALA A 208 -18.45 -5.68 -9.46
C ALA A 208 -16.97 -5.90 -9.86
N PRO A 209 -16.26 -6.88 -9.23
CA PRO A 209 -14.87 -7.13 -9.56
C PRO A 209 -14.75 -7.58 -11.01
N ARG A 210 -13.87 -6.90 -11.74
CA ARG A 210 -13.47 -7.24 -13.10
C ARG A 210 -11.98 -7.52 -13.12
N THR A 211 -11.57 -8.45 -13.97
CA THR A 211 -10.18 -8.83 -14.14
C THR A 211 -9.84 -8.82 -15.61
N ARG A 212 -8.66 -8.28 -15.95
CA ARG A 212 -8.13 -8.27 -17.31
C ARG A 212 -6.62 -8.50 -17.32
N PRO A 213 -6.06 -9.05 -18.42
CA PRO A 213 -4.61 -9.15 -18.57
C PRO A 213 -3.96 -7.76 -18.59
N ILE A 214 -2.67 -7.72 -18.24
CA ILE A 214 -1.83 -6.53 -18.40
C ILE A 214 -1.36 -6.51 -19.85
N ALA A 215 -1.78 -5.52 -20.63
CA ALA A 215 -1.26 -5.35 -21.99
C ALA A 215 0.08 -4.60 -21.94
N PRO A 216 1.16 -5.10 -22.59
CA PRO A 216 2.47 -4.47 -22.54
C PRO A 216 2.49 -3.01 -22.98
N LEU A 217 1.65 -2.64 -23.95
CA LEU A 217 1.60 -1.28 -24.50
C LEU A 217 0.56 -0.38 -23.82
N GLN A 218 -0.15 -0.84 -22.79
CA GLN A 218 -1.16 -0.01 -22.13
C GLN A 218 -0.51 1.20 -21.44
N ARG A 219 -1.18 2.35 -21.55
CA ARG A 219 -0.65 3.67 -21.16
C ARG A 219 -0.11 3.69 -19.74
N GLU A 220 -0.86 3.18 -18.77
CA GLU A 220 -0.50 3.24 -17.34
C GLU A 220 0.68 2.35 -16.98
N PHE A 221 0.83 1.22 -17.67
CA PHE A 221 1.99 0.34 -17.46
C PHE A 221 3.25 0.98 -18.05
N GLN A 222 3.16 1.52 -19.26
CA GLN A 222 4.24 2.26 -19.91
C GLN A 222 4.64 3.52 -19.14
N ALA A 223 3.67 4.25 -18.58
CA ALA A 223 3.94 5.40 -17.72
C ALA A 223 4.68 4.99 -16.44
N ALA A 224 4.29 3.90 -15.79
CA ALA A 224 4.99 3.38 -14.61
C ALA A 224 6.41 2.89 -14.92
N LEU A 225 6.63 2.23 -16.07
CA LEU A 225 7.96 1.84 -16.53
C LEU A 225 8.86 3.07 -16.71
N ARG A 226 8.39 4.10 -17.41
CA ARG A 226 9.14 5.36 -17.57
C ARG A 226 9.42 6.05 -16.24
N LEU A 227 8.43 6.13 -15.34
CA LEU A 227 8.60 6.78 -14.04
C LEU A 227 9.66 6.10 -13.17
N LEU A 228 9.78 4.77 -13.30
CA LEU A 228 10.69 3.95 -12.51
C LEU A 228 12.03 3.68 -13.21
N ASP A 229 12.24 4.24 -14.40
CA ASP A 229 13.41 3.98 -15.23
C ASP A 229 13.58 2.47 -15.52
N LEU A 230 12.50 1.86 -16.02
CA LEU A 230 12.43 0.43 -16.32
C LEU A 230 12.20 0.16 -17.79
N GLU A 231 12.85 -0.89 -18.29
CA GLU A 231 12.61 -1.47 -19.60
C GLU A 231 11.97 -2.85 -19.46
N LEU A 232 10.90 -3.10 -20.22
CA LEU A 232 10.39 -4.46 -20.36
C LEU A 232 11.36 -5.27 -21.24
N GLY A 233 11.85 -6.39 -20.71
CA GLY A 233 12.67 -7.32 -21.48
C GLY A 233 11.95 -7.85 -22.73
N ALA A 234 12.77 -8.35 -23.66
CA ALA A 234 12.30 -9.02 -24.88
C ALA A 234 11.38 -10.20 -24.57
#